data_AF-A0A850BUQ1-F1
#
_entry.id   AF-A0A850BUQ1-F1
#
_cell.length_a   1.000
_cell.length_b   1.000
_cell.length_c   1.000
_cell.angle_alpha   90.00
_cell.angle_beta   90.00
_cell.angle_gamma   90.00
#
_symmetry.space_group_name_H-M   'P 1'
#
loop_
_entity.id
_entity.type
_entity.pdbx_description
1 polymer ?
#
loop_
_entity_poly.entity_id
_entity_poly.type
_entity_poly.pdbx_seq_one_letter_code
_entity_poly.pdbx_strand_id
1 'polypeptide(L)'
;MQARSEIQFKVGDKAVYPAQGVAEVVNIEEKDIAGNRQRFYVLRILDTDRKIMVPVSNASAVGLRQVISEQEIREIFDILRERTIAFDNQTWN
;
A
#
# COMPACT_ATOMS: atom_id res chain seq x y z
N MET A 1 20.24 -3.59 2.05
CA MET A 1 19.65 -2.64 1.07
C MET A 1 18.68 -3.41 0.21
N GLN A 2 17.39 -3.44 0.55
CA GLN A 2 16.40 -4.11 -0.32
C GLN A 2 16.08 -3.17 -1.48
N ALA A 3 16.28 -3.67 -2.70
CA ALA A 3 15.88 -2.99 -3.92
C ALA A 3 14.35 -2.77 -3.86
N ARG A 4 13.92 -1.51 -3.96
CA ARG A 4 12.52 -1.18 -4.21
C ARG A 4 12.17 -1.71 -5.59
N SER A 5 11.56 -2.88 -5.67
CA SER A 5 10.88 -3.31 -6.87
C SER A 5 9.78 -2.29 -7.19
N GLU A 6 9.72 -1.81 -8.42
CA GLU A 6 8.57 -1.05 -8.90
C GLU A 6 7.35 -1.97 -8.82
N ILE A 7 6.49 -1.70 -7.84
CA ILE A 7 5.26 -2.45 -7.66
C ILE A 7 4.29 -2.05 -8.78
N GLN A 8 4.08 -2.94 -9.74
CA GLN A 8 2.95 -2.86 -10.67
C GLN A 8 1.77 -3.63 -10.10
N PHE A 9 0.68 -2.89 -9.85
CA PHE A 9 -0.57 -3.49 -9.42
C PHE A 9 -1.37 -4.00 -10.62
N LYS A 10 -2.14 -5.06 -10.39
CA LYS A 10 -3.12 -5.64 -11.32
C LYS A 10 -4.53 -5.43 -10.78
N VAL A 11 -5.52 -5.54 -11.67
CA VAL A 11 -6.92 -5.55 -11.26
C VAL A 11 -7.17 -6.73 -10.31
N GLY A 12 -7.83 -6.46 -9.18
CA GLY A 12 -8.06 -7.40 -8.08
C GLY A 12 -7.03 -7.31 -6.93
N ASP A 13 -5.87 -6.68 -7.16
CA ASP A 13 -4.86 -6.52 -6.11
C ASP A 13 -5.36 -5.62 -4.99
N LYS A 14 -4.97 -5.96 -3.75
CA LYS A 14 -5.19 -5.12 -2.58
C LYS A 14 -3.96 -4.28 -2.30
N ALA A 15 -4.19 -3.01 -2.02
CA ALA A 15 -3.16 -2.03 -1.74
C ALA A 15 -3.54 -1.21 -0.50
N VAL A 16 -2.55 -0.70 0.22
CA VAL A 16 -2.75 0.25 1.31
C VAL A 16 -2.52 1.65 0.77
N TYR A 17 -3.54 2.50 0.86
CA TYR A 17 -3.46 3.93 0.57
C TYR A 17 -3.35 4.71 1.88
N PRO A 18 -2.32 5.58 2.05
CA PRO A 18 -2.09 6.29 3.32
C PRO A 18 -3.34 7.05 3.81
N ALA A 19 -3.53 7.04 5.13
CA ALA A 19 -4.68 7.63 5.84
C ALA A 19 -6.08 7.05 5.50
N GLN A 20 -6.24 6.25 4.45
CA GLN A 20 -7.54 5.71 4.02
C GLN A 20 -7.65 4.19 4.13
N GLY A 21 -6.54 3.50 4.42
CA GLY A 21 -6.54 2.07 4.69
C GLY A 21 -6.47 1.24 3.41
N VAL A 22 -7.20 0.12 3.39
CA VAL A 22 -7.11 -0.88 2.32
C VAL A 22 -8.01 -0.49 1.15
N ALA A 23 -7.42 -0.51 -0.04
CA ALA A 23 -8.08 -0.32 -1.31
C ALA A 23 -7.89 -1.54 -2.22
N GLU A 24 -8.82 -1.72 -3.15
CA GLU A 24 -8.75 -2.73 -4.21
C GLU A 24 -8.60 -2.04 -5.57
N VAL A 25 -7.68 -2.53 -6.39
CA VAL A 25 -7.51 -2.05 -7.77
C VAL A 25 -8.64 -2.62 -8.60
N VAL A 26 -9.61 -1.78 -8.97
CA VAL A 26 -10.78 -2.22 -9.73
C VAL A 26 -10.62 -2.03 -11.24
N ASN A 27 -9.71 -1.15 -11.66
CA ASN A 27 -9.39 -0.92 -13.06
C ASN A 27 -8.01 -0.29 -13.24
N ILE A 28 -7.45 -0.40 -14.44
CA ILE A 28 -6.27 0.34 -14.88
C ILE A 28 -6.65 1.06 -16.18
N GLU A 29 -6.72 2.38 -16.12
CA GLU A 29 -7.20 3.21 -17.23
C GLU A 29 -6.05 3.99 -17.86
N GLU A 30 -6.06 4.12 -19.19
CA GLU A 30 -5.22 5.06 -19.92
C GLU A 30 -6.06 6.27 -20.33
N LYS A 31 -5.58 7.48 -20.01
CA LYS A 31 -6.24 8.73 -20.37
C LYS A 31 -5.27 9.66 -21.09
N ASP A 32 -5.79 10.35 -22.11
CA ASP A 32 -5.08 11.45 -22.74
C ASP A 32 -5.40 12.74 -21.97
N ILE A 33 -4.37 13.36 -21.39
CA ILE A 33 -4.49 14.61 -20.65
C ILE A 33 -3.50 15.60 -21.27
N ALA A 34 -4.03 16.65 -21.90
CA ALA A 34 -3.24 17.67 -22.59
C ALA A 34 -2.26 17.10 -23.63
N GLY A 35 -2.67 16.06 -24.38
CA GLY A 35 -1.86 15.41 -25.41
C GLY A 35 -0.87 14.38 -24.87
N ASN A 36 -0.85 14.13 -23.55
CA ASN A 36 -0.01 13.14 -22.91
C ASN A 36 -0.86 11.95 -22.46
N ARG A 37 -0.55 10.76 -22.97
CA ARG A 37 -1.16 9.51 -22.51
C ARG A 37 -0.57 9.12 -21.16
N GLN A 38 -1.43 9.02 -20.15
CA GLN A 38 -1.06 8.64 -18.80
C GLN A 38 -1.94 7.50 -18.29
N ARG A 39 -1.32 6.54 -17.62
CA ARG A 39 -2.02 5.42 -16.98
C ARG A 39 -2.35 5.72 -15.52
N PHE A 40 -3.50 5.24 -15.08
CA PHE A 40 -4.04 5.44 -13.74
C PHE A 40 -4.53 4.13 -13.14
N TYR A 41 -4.24 3.92 -11.87
CA TYR A 41 -4.94 2.93 -11.04
C TYR A 41 -6.26 3.52 -10.58
N VAL A 42 -7.35 2.79 -10.82
CA VAL A 42 -8.65 3.07 -10.21
C VAL A 42 -8.79 2.19 -8.98
N LEU A 43 -8.72 2.82 -7.82
CA LEU A 43 -8.76 2.17 -6.51
C LEU A 43 -10.14 2.34 -5.89
N ARG A 44 -10.69 1.29 -5.28
CA ARG A 44 -11.91 1.32 -4.48
C ARG A 44 -11.53 1.13 -3.02
N ILE A 45 -11.78 2.13 -2.17
CA ILE A 45 -11.54 2.04 -0.73
C ILE A 45 -12.55 1.08 -0.12
N LEU A 46 -12.08 0.03 0.55
CA LEU A 46 -12.97 -1.05 1.01
C LEU A 46 -13.93 -0.60 2.12
N ASP A 47 -13.51 0.36 2.95
CA ASP A 47 -14.30 0.83 4.09
C ASP A 47 -15.43 1.81 3.70
N THR A 48 -15.20 2.63 2.67
CA THR A 48 -16.12 3.71 2.27
C THR A 48 -16.73 3.55 0.89
N ASP A 49 -16.32 2.51 0.15
CA ASP A 49 -16.66 2.25 -1.27
C ASP A 49 -16.33 3.40 -2.25
N ARG A 50 -15.58 4.41 -1.78
CA ARG A 50 -15.15 5.54 -2.62
C ARG A 50 -14.11 5.11 -3.64
N LYS A 51 -14.19 5.68 -4.84
CA LYS A 51 -13.20 5.48 -5.89
C LYS A 51 -12.18 6.61 -5.95
N ILE A 52 -10.91 6.25 -6.12
CA ILE A 52 -9.77 7.16 -6.21
C ILE A 52 -8.94 6.78 -7.42
N MET A 53 -8.44 7.79 -8.11
CA MET A 53 -7.61 7.63 -9.29
C MET A 53 -6.19 8.08 -8.98
N VAL A 54 -5.22 7.17 -9.10
CA VAL A 54 -3.81 7.46 -8.80
C VAL A 54 -2.99 7.25 -10.07
N PRO A 55 -2.20 8.24 -10.53
CA PRO A 55 -1.26 8.05 -11.63
C PRO A 55 -0.29 6.91 -11.33
N VAL A 56 -0.09 5.99 -12.29
CA VAL A 56 0.84 4.87 -12.11
C VAL A 56 2.25 5.37 -11.80
N SER A 57 2.68 6.46 -12.46
CA SER A 57 3.97 7.13 -12.22
C SER A 57 4.13 7.70 -10.81
N ASN A 58 3.03 8.05 -10.14
CA ASN A 58 3.04 8.69 -8.83
C ASN A 58 2.70 7.72 -7.67
N ALA A 59 2.37 6.46 -7.97
CA ALA A 59 1.89 5.49 -6.99
C ALA A 59 2.87 5.31 -5.80
N SER A 60 4.16 5.19 -6.07
CA SER A 60 5.19 5.05 -5.04
C SER A 60 5.34 6.33 -4.19
N ALA A 61 5.29 7.50 -4.83
CA ALA A 61 5.45 8.79 -4.17
C ALA A 61 4.26 9.13 -3.24
N VAL A 62 3.04 8.71 -3.60
CA VAL A 62 1.86 8.83 -2.72
C VAL A 62 1.79 7.76 -1.64
N GLY A 63 2.79 6.87 -1.55
CA GLY A 63 2.87 5.84 -0.51
C GLY A 63 1.91 4.67 -0.71
N LEU A 64 1.47 4.42 -1.95
CA LEU A 64 0.67 3.23 -2.27
C LEU A 64 1.54 1.98 -2.11
N ARG A 65 1.11 1.06 -1.26
CA ARG A 65 1.89 -0.14 -0.89
C ARG A 65 1.08 -1.42 -1.10
N GLN A 66 1.76 -2.52 -1.41
CA GLN A 66 1.15 -3.84 -1.37
C GLN A 66 0.78 -4.25 0.05
N VAL A 67 -0.22 -5.10 0.15
CA VAL A 67 -0.47 -5.86 1.38
C VAL A 67 0.64 -6.88 1.59
N ILE A 68 0.99 -7.12 2.84
CA ILE A 68 1.97 -8.13 3.22
C ILE A 68 1.43 -9.55 2.95
N SER A 69 2.35 -10.48 2.73
CA SER A 69 2.06 -11.90 2.55
C SER A 69 1.72 -12.61 3.87
N GLU A 70 1.11 -13.79 3.79
CA GLU A 70 0.87 -14.63 4.97
C GLU A 70 2.15 -15.03 5.71
N GLN A 71 3.26 -15.18 4.98
CA GLN A 71 4.55 -15.50 5.57
C GLN A 71 5.06 -14.35 6.45
N GLU A 72 5.01 -13.12 5.92
CA GLU A 72 5.34 -11.90 6.70
C GLU A 72 4.41 -11.73 7.90
N ILE A 73 3.13 -12.08 7.77
CA ILE A 73 2.19 -12.09 8.90
C ILE A 73 2.65 -13.03 10.01
N ARG A 74 3.10 -14.25 9.68
CA ARG A 74 3.61 -15.22 10.67
C ARG A 74 4.84 -14.69 11.40
N GLU A 75 5.79 -14.11 10.66
CA GLU A 75 6.99 -13.49 11.23
C GLU A 75 6.64 -12.35 12.20
N ILE A 76 5.68 -11.49 11.83
CA ILE A 76 5.18 -10.44 12.71
C ILE A 76 4.58 -11.04 13.99
N PHE A 77 3.77 -12.10 13.89
CA PHE A 77 3.21 -12.76 15.07
C PHE A 77 4.28 -13.35 15.99
N ASP A 78 5.36 -13.89 15.43
CA ASP A 78 6.47 -14.43 16.23
C ASP A 78 7.21 -13.32 16.98
N ILE A 79 7.48 -12.19 16.31
CA ILE A 79 8.05 -10.99 16.94
C ILE A 79 7.15 -10.47 18.06
N LEU A 80 5.83 -10.34 17.80
CA LEU A 80 4.88 -9.81 18.79
C LEU A 80 4.68 -10.74 20.00
N ARG A 81 4.97 -12.03 19.89
CA ARG A 81 4.91 -13.00 21.00
C ARG A 81 6.15 -12.94 21.89
N GLU A 82 7.26 -12.41 21.39
CA GLU A 82 8.51 -12.34 22.13
C GLU A 82 8.35 -11.37 23.31
N ARG A 83 8.42 -11.90 24.55
CA ARG A 83 8.25 -11.13 25.79
C ARG A 83 9.53 -10.46 26.28
N THR A 84 10.65 -10.67 25.59
CA THR A 84 11.97 -10.19 26.01
C THR A 84 12.24 -8.80 25.45
N ILE A 85 11.47 -7.82 25.92
CA ILE A 85 11.88 -6.43 25.80
C ILE A 85 12.32 -6.02 27.20
N ALA A 86 13.64 -5.96 27.42
CA ALA A 86 14.18 -5.25 28.57
C ALA A 86 13.84 -3.77 28.33
N PHE A 87 12.70 -3.33 28.85
CA PHE A 87 12.36 -1.91 28.89
C PHE A 87 13.41 -1.24 29.78
N ASP A 88 14.33 -0.49 29.18
CA ASP A 88 15.08 0.52 29.91
C ASP A 88 14.07 1.55 30.44
N ASN A 89 14.16 1.87 31.72
CA ASN A 89 13.12 2.54 32.50
C ASN A 89 13.06 4.05 32.23
N GLN A 90 13.52 4.50 31.06
CA GLN A 90 13.29 5.86 30.58
C GLN A 90 11.83 5.97 30.15
N THR A 91 11.04 6.40 31.14
CA THR A 91 9.64 6.77 31.04
C THR A 91 9.40 7.70 29.87
N TRP A 92 8.41 7.33 29.06
CA TRP A 92 7.66 8.19 28.16
C TRP A 92 7.74 9.66 28.58
N ASN A 93 8.23 10.51 27.66
CA ASN A 93 8.46 11.96 27.83
C ASN A 93 7.49 12.67 28.77
#